data_AF-A0A349W3P9-F1
#
_entry.id   AF-A0A349W3P9-F1
#
_cell.length_a   1.000
_cell.length_b   1.000
_cell.length_c   1.000
_cell.angle_alpha   90.00
_cell.angle_beta   90.00
_cell.angle_gamma   90.00
#
_symmetry.space_group_name_H-M   'P 1'
#
loop_
_entity.id
_entity.type
_entity.pdbx_description
1 polymer ?
#
loop_
_entity_poly.entity_id
_entity_poly.type
_entity_poly.pdbx_seq_one_letter_code
_entity_poly.pdbx_strand_id
1 'polypeptide(L)'
;MITIFTILNVKIMKISKLFALVVLCASCKKDHESYQDLYRKADKKLTEIEDLIKKSSCYDLSDWQVDTVMDGVGSGHRYFPVNKTIKSNYEKLKATYLELLNSARKTDPHPILNDIFIPETHFEISCIDGHPKVLLASDFSVEQVRDRLSSNIEGLERFYSNNTCNGPNNWYVKPIVKDCQIKYVLHYIGTDSRVNFAFSVKYDQYKALSSRLAQLDSNYATCEKSLVLQKHVICENHIPVIID
;
A
#
# COMPACT_ATOMS: atom_id res chain seq x y z
N MET A 1 -56.65 -51.69 -33.79
CA MET A 1 -56.08 -51.26 -32.47
C MET A 1 -54.56 -51.11 -32.55
N ILE A 2 -54.03 -50.35 -33.53
CA ILE A 2 -52.57 -50.18 -33.72
C ILE A 2 -52.22 -48.69 -33.99
N THR A 3 -53.14 -47.90 -34.53
CA THR A 3 -52.86 -46.52 -34.95
C THR A 3 -52.84 -45.47 -33.83
N ILE A 4 -53.37 -45.78 -32.64
CA ILE A 4 -53.45 -44.81 -31.52
C ILE A 4 -52.15 -44.81 -30.69
N PHE A 5 -51.44 -45.93 -30.63
CA PHE A 5 -50.20 -46.04 -29.83
C PHE A 5 -49.01 -45.28 -30.44
N THR A 6 -48.98 -45.12 -31.77
CA THR A 6 -47.86 -44.45 -32.46
C THR A 6 -47.89 -42.93 -32.32
N ILE A 7 -49.08 -42.32 -32.22
CA ILE A 7 -49.25 -40.86 -32.14
C ILE A 7 -48.95 -40.35 -30.72
N LEU A 8 -49.26 -41.15 -29.69
CA LEU A 8 -48.99 -40.79 -28.29
C LEU A 8 -47.48 -40.76 -27.99
N ASN A 9 -46.72 -41.74 -28.51
CA ASN A 9 -45.27 -41.82 -28.33
C ASN A 9 -44.50 -40.66 -29.00
N VAL A 10 -44.95 -40.17 -30.16
CA VAL A 10 -44.29 -39.06 -30.86
C VAL A 10 -44.50 -37.71 -30.16
N LYS A 11 -45.68 -37.49 -29.55
CA LYS A 11 -45.96 -36.26 -28.78
C LYS A 11 -45.19 -36.20 -27.46
N ILE A 12 -45.12 -37.31 -26.73
CA ILE A 12 -44.39 -37.41 -25.45
C ILE A 12 -42.88 -37.22 -25.68
N MET A 13 -42.33 -37.76 -26.78
CA MET A 13 -40.92 -37.62 -27.14
C MET A 13 -40.53 -36.20 -27.58
N LYS A 14 -41.47 -35.41 -28.14
CA LYS A 14 -41.26 -33.98 -28.46
C LYS A 14 -41.33 -33.08 -27.22
N ILE A 15 -42.22 -33.38 -26.27
CA ILE A 15 -42.35 -32.64 -25.00
C ILE A 15 -41.13 -32.89 -24.10
N SER A 16 -40.64 -34.13 -24.05
CA SER A 16 -39.40 -34.51 -23.36
C SER A 16 -38.17 -33.75 -23.88
N LYS A 17 -38.05 -33.59 -25.22
CA LYS A 17 -36.97 -32.79 -25.83
C LYS A 17 -37.09 -31.29 -25.53
N LEU A 18 -38.30 -30.75 -25.45
CA LEU A 18 -38.53 -29.35 -25.09
C LEU A 18 -38.17 -29.08 -23.62
N PHE A 19 -38.51 -30.01 -22.72
CA PHE A 19 -38.20 -29.92 -21.30
C PHE A 19 -36.70 -30.05 -21.02
N ALA A 20 -36.00 -30.95 -21.75
CA ALA A 20 -34.55 -31.06 -21.68
C ALA A 20 -33.84 -29.78 -22.16
N LEU A 21 -34.37 -29.09 -23.19
CA LEU A 21 -33.83 -27.83 -23.68
C LEU A 21 -34.02 -26.68 -22.65
N VAL A 22 -35.18 -26.62 -21.99
CA VAL A 22 -35.46 -25.62 -20.94
C VAL A 22 -34.59 -25.85 -19.70
N VAL A 23 -34.34 -27.10 -19.31
CA VAL A 23 -33.43 -27.43 -18.18
C VAL A 23 -31.96 -27.15 -18.53
N LEU A 24 -31.55 -27.35 -19.79
CA LEU A 24 -30.21 -26.96 -20.27
C LEU A 24 -30.03 -25.43 -20.32
N CYS A 25 -31.08 -24.67 -20.62
CA CYS A 25 -31.06 -23.20 -20.57
C CYS A 25 -31.15 -22.65 -19.12
N ALA A 26 -31.82 -23.33 -18.20
CA ALA A 26 -31.93 -22.94 -16.80
C ALA A 26 -30.64 -23.20 -15.98
N SER A 27 -29.79 -24.13 -16.44
CA SER A 27 -28.48 -24.41 -15.81
C SER A 27 -27.38 -23.41 -16.20
N CYS A 28 -27.70 -22.39 -17.00
CA CYS A 28 -26.75 -21.38 -17.47
C CYS A 28 -26.90 -20.03 -16.74
N LYS A 29 -26.99 -20.08 -15.40
CA LYS A 29 -26.60 -18.95 -14.55
C LYS A 29 -25.50 -19.41 -13.60
N LYS A 30 -24.29 -19.58 -14.14
CA LYS A 30 -23.14 -19.20 -13.32
C LYS A 30 -23.26 -17.69 -13.20
N ASP A 31 -23.83 -17.23 -12.09
CA ASP A 31 -23.69 -15.86 -11.65
C ASP A 31 -22.19 -15.64 -11.42
N HIS A 32 -21.47 -15.35 -12.50
CA HIS A 32 -20.09 -14.91 -12.42
C HIS A 32 -20.15 -13.57 -11.70
N GLU A 33 -19.67 -13.56 -10.46
CA GLU A 33 -19.64 -12.33 -9.66
C GLU A 33 -18.88 -11.27 -10.44
N SER A 34 -19.52 -10.11 -10.58
CA SER A 34 -18.93 -9.00 -11.31
C SER A 34 -17.65 -8.52 -10.61
N TYR A 35 -16.75 -7.89 -11.36
CA TYR A 35 -15.57 -7.21 -10.78
C TYR A 35 -15.97 -6.31 -9.61
N GLN A 36 -17.03 -5.51 -9.78
CA GLN A 36 -17.51 -4.57 -8.76
C GLN A 36 -18.04 -5.29 -7.51
N ASP A 37 -18.72 -6.42 -7.66
CA ASP A 37 -19.19 -7.20 -6.51
C ASP A 37 -18.03 -7.80 -5.71
N LEU A 38 -17.04 -8.37 -6.39
CA LEU A 38 -15.85 -8.92 -5.76
C LEU A 38 -15.03 -7.83 -5.05
N TYR A 39 -14.87 -6.68 -5.69
CA TYR A 39 -14.19 -5.52 -5.10
C TYR A 39 -14.91 -5.00 -3.85
N ARG A 40 -16.24 -4.81 -3.93
CA ARG A 40 -17.07 -4.40 -2.78
C ARG A 40 -16.98 -5.38 -1.62
N LYS A 41 -16.92 -6.69 -1.90
CA LYS A 41 -16.70 -7.71 -0.86
C LYS A 41 -15.30 -7.62 -0.25
N ALA A 42 -14.28 -7.31 -1.06
CA ALA A 42 -12.94 -7.08 -0.56
C ALA A 42 -12.91 -5.86 0.38
N ASP A 43 -13.49 -4.73 -0.02
CA ASP A 43 -13.60 -3.53 0.83
C ASP A 43 -14.31 -3.81 2.16
N LYS A 44 -15.36 -4.64 2.14
CA LYS A 44 -16.02 -5.09 3.36
C LYS A 44 -15.06 -5.85 4.28
N LYS A 45 -14.15 -6.66 3.74
CA LYS A 45 -13.14 -7.37 4.55
C LYS A 45 -12.09 -6.43 5.13
N LEU A 46 -11.72 -5.36 4.44
CA LEU A 46 -10.90 -4.30 5.04
C LEU A 46 -11.62 -3.62 6.20
N THR A 47 -12.90 -3.33 6.06
CA THR A 47 -13.71 -2.75 7.16
C THR A 47 -13.76 -3.70 8.36
N GLU A 48 -13.94 -5.01 8.13
CA GLU A 48 -13.91 -6.01 9.21
C GLU A 48 -12.54 -6.08 9.91
N ILE A 49 -11.43 -5.87 9.18
CA ILE A 49 -10.07 -5.76 9.76
C ILE A 49 -9.97 -4.52 10.65
N GLU A 50 -10.42 -3.36 10.15
CA GLU A 50 -10.41 -2.11 10.92
C GLU A 50 -11.23 -2.23 12.21
N ASP A 51 -12.40 -2.87 12.14
CA ASP A 51 -13.26 -3.12 13.30
C ASP A 51 -12.63 -4.11 14.31
N LEU A 52 -11.92 -5.12 13.84
CA LEU A 52 -11.17 -6.04 14.71
C LEU A 52 -10.09 -5.27 15.51
N ILE A 53 -9.38 -4.37 14.84
CA ILE A 53 -8.32 -3.55 15.44
C ILE A 53 -8.91 -2.55 16.44
N LYS A 54 -10.00 -1.86 16.09
CA LYS A 54 -10.73 -0.95 16.99
C LYS A 54 -11.33 -1.63 18.22
N LYS A 55 -11.53 -2.95 18.23
CA LYS A 55 -11.97 -3.66 19.44
C LYS A 55 -10.82 -4.00 20.39
N SER A 56 -9.58 -3.80 19.94
CA SER A 56 -8.40 -4.08 20.74
C SER A 56 -8.06 -2.88 21.63
N SER A 57 -7.65 -3.18 22.85
CA SER A 57 -7.06 -2.17 23.74
C SER A 57 -5.61 -1.92 23.37
N CYS A 58 -5.16 -0.68 23.57
CA CYS A 58 -3.82 -0.20 23.28
C CYS A 58 -2.91 -0.04 24.53
N TYR A 59 -3.33 -0.53 25.71
CA TYR A 59 -2.60 -0.27 26.98
C TYR A 59 -1.12 -0.72 26.95
N ASP A 60 -0.78 -1.72 26.14
CA ASP A 60 0.59 -2.14 25.84
C ASP A 60 0.76 -2.32 24.33
N LEU A 61 1.71 -1.58 23.75
CA LEU A 61 2.06 -1.63 22.32
C LEU A 61 3.32 -2.45 22.02
N SER A 62 3.97 -3.02 23.04
CA SER A 62 5.29 -3.68 22.92
C SER A 62 5.30 -4.92 22.01
N ASP A 63 4.17 -5.59 21.88
CA ASP A 63 4.01 -6.77 21.01
C ASP A 63 3.30 -6.48 19.69
N TRP A 64 2.98 -5.22 19.41
CA TRP A 64 2.33 -4.79 18.18
C TRP A 64 3.35 -4.59 17.07
N GLN A 65 2.94 -4.95 15.85
CA GLN A 65 3.76 -4.81 14.64
C GLN A 65 2.92 -4.20 13.53
N VAL A 66 3.59 -3.46 12.64
CA VAL A 66 2.96 -2.95 11.43
C VAL A 66 2.95 -4.06 10.39
N ASP A 67 1.76 -4.48 9.98
CA ASP A 67 1.60 -5.30 8.79
C ASP A 67 1.18 -4.42 7.60
N THR A 68 1.73 -4.73 6.42
CA THR A 68 1.44 -4.01 5.18
C THR A 68 0.56 -4.87 4.29
N VAL A 69 -0.56 -4.31 3.85
CA VAL A 69 -1.56 -4.98 3.00
C VAL A 69 -1.74 -4.20 1.72
N MET A 70 -1.73 -4.88 0.58
CA MET A 70 -2.02 -4.25 -0.72
C MET A 70 -3.43 -3.67 -0.73
N ASP A 71 -3.58 -2.41 -1.10
CA ASP A 71 -4.87 -1.72 -1.14
C ASP A 71 -5.42 -1.68 -2.57
N GLY A 72 -6.56 -2.32 -2.77
CA GLY A 72 -7.25 -2.37 -4.06
C GLY A 72 -6.46 -3.05 -5.18
N VAL A 73 -6.75 -2.62 -6.42
CA VAL A 73 -6.19 -3.26 -7.62
C VAL A 73 -4.90 -2.58 -8.12
N GLY A 74 -4.55 -1.41 -7.60
CA GLY A 74 -3.31 -0.72 -7.89
C GLY A 74 -2.11 -1.16 -7.02
N SER A 75 -1.06 -0.34 -7.05
CA SER A 75 0.15 -0.48 -6.23
C SER A 75 0.04 0.20 -4.85
N GLY A 76 -1.19 0.42 -4.36
CA GLY A 76 -1.44 1.01 -3.06
C GLY A 76 -1.17 0.03 -1.93
N HIS A 77 -0.90 0.57 -0.73
CA HIS A 77 -0.76 -0.21 0.48
C HIS A 77 -1.49 0.48 1.65
N ARG A 78 -2.07 -0.33 2.54
CA ARG A 78 -2.53 0.07 3.87
C ARG A 78 -1.68 -0.59 4.94
N TYR A 79 -1.62 0.07 6.09
CA TYR A 79 -0.88 -0.39 7.25
C TYR A 79 -1.84 -0.69 8.39
N PHE A 80 -1.68 -1.86 8.99
CA PHE A 80 -2.49 -2.29 10.12
C PHE A 80 -1.60 -2.62 11.32
N PRO A 81 -1.94 -2.11 12.52
CA PRO A 81 -1.27 -2.57 13.73
C PRO A 81 -1.83 -3.95 14.08
N VAL A 82 -0.95 -4.92 14.32
CA VAL A 82 -1.32 -6.31 14.64
C VAL A 82 -0.51 -6.80 15.83
N ASN A 83 -1.17 -7.35 16.84
CA ASN A 83 -0.53 -8.05 17.95
C ASN A 83 -0.85 -9.55 17.95
N LYS A 84 -0.26 -10.28 18.89
CA LYS A 84 -0.41 -11.74 18.99
C LYS A 84 -1.86 -12.17 19.23
N THR A 85 -2.63 -11.38 19.99
CA THR A 85 -4.01 -11.68 20.38
C THR A 85 -4.95 -11.68 19.17
N ILE A 86 -4.86 -10.68 18.30
CA ILE A 86 -5.75 -10.58 17.13
C ILE A 86 -5.20 -11.26 15.88
N LYS A 87 -3.91 -11.62 15.86
CA LYS A 87 -3.20 -12.12 14.67
C LYS A 87 -3.95 -13.21 13.91
N SER A 88 -4.48 -14.23 14.60
CA SER A 88 -5.17 -15.32 13.90
C SER A 88 -6.43 -14.88 13.16
N ASN A 89 -7.22 -13.98 13.78
CA ASN A 89 -8.44 -13.45 13.14
C ASN A 89 -8.08 -12.47 12.02
N TYR A 90 -7.07 -11.63 12.25
CA TYR A 90 -6.52 -10.70 11.28
C TYR A 90 -6.06 -11.44 10.01
N GLU A 91 -5.22 -12.47 10.13
CA GLU A 91 -4.68 -13.22 8.99
C GLU A 91 -5.77 -13.92 8.18
N LYS A 92 -6.83 -14.41 8.83
CA LYS A 92 -8.00 -14.98 8.12
C LYS A 92 -8.71 -13.92 7.27
N LEU A 93 -8.98 -12.75 7.85
CA LEU A 93 -9.62 -11.65 7.13
C LEU A 93 -8.75 -11.13 5.99
N LYS A 94 -7.45 -10.95 6.24
CA LYS A 94 -6.45 -10.56 5.23
C LYS A 94 -6.39 -11.57 4.09
N ALA A 95 -6.35 -12.86 4.38
CA ALA A 95 -6.33 -13.91 3.36
C ALA A 95 -7.59 -13.86 2.48
N THR A 96 -8.79 -13.77 3.08
CA THR A 96 -10.05 -13.65 2.33
C THR A 96 -10.09 -12.37 1.47
N TYR A 97 -9.62 -11.25 2.02
CA TYR A 97 -9.50 -10.00 1.28
C TYR A 97 -8.62 -10.14 0.03
N LEU A 98 -7.42 -10.71 0.18
CA LEU A 98 -6.49 -10.92 -0.94
C LEU A 98 -7.04 -11.90 -1.98
N GLU A 99 -7.75 -12.93 -1.56
CA GLU A 99 -8.44 -13.87 -2.45
C GLU A 99 -9.52 -13.19 -3.30
N LEU A 100 -10.34 -12.33 -2.67
CA LEU A 100 -11.38 -11.55 -3.36
C LEU A 100 -10.76 -10.57 -4.36
N LEU A 101 -9.70 -9.85 -3.98
CA LEU A 101 -8.98 -8.96 -4.90
C LEU A 101 -8.39 -9.71 -6.09
N ASN A 102 -7.74 -10.84 -5.83
CA ASN A 102 -7.18 -11.67 -6.89
C ASN A 102 -8.27 -12.23 -7.81
N SER A 103 -9.46 -12.52 -7.28
CA SER A 103 -10.60 -12.95 -8.09
C SER A 103 -11.15 -11.80 -8.94
N ALA A 104 -11.28 -10.60 -8.37
CA ALA A 104 -11.69 -9.40 -9.12
C ALA A 104 -10.74 -9.14 -10.30
N ARG A 105 -9.41 -9.19 -10.07
CA ARG A 105 -8.38 -9.04 -11.11
C ARG A 105 -8.48 -10.05 -12.24
N LYS A 106 -8.94 -11.27 -11.95
CA LYS A 106 -9.15 -12.31 -12.97
C LYS A 106 -10.40 -12.05 -13.81
N THR A 107 -11.41 -11.40 -13.24
CA THR A 107 -12.66 -11.05 -13.93
C THR A 107 -12.48 -9.86 -14.86
N ASP A 108 -11.59 -8.91 -14.52
CA ASP A 108 -11.24 -7.78 -15.39
C ASP A 108 -9.72 -7.51 -15.34
N PRO A 109 -8.97 -7.76 -16.45
CA PRO A 109 -7.55 -7.50 -16.53
C PRO A 109 -7.20 -6.00 -16.69
N HIS A 110 -8.18 -5.12 -16.95
CA HIS A 110 -8.00 -3.66 -17.07
C HIS A 110 -8.81 -2.93 -15.99
N PRO A 111 -8.51 -3.17 -14.71
CA PRO A 111 -9.19 -2.50 -13.62
C PRO A 111 -9.06 -1.00 -13.78
N ILE A 112 -10.17 -0.28 -13.59
CA ILE A 112 -10.16 1.18 -13.55
C ILE A 112 -9.28 1.59 -12.37
N LEU A 113 -8.06 2.05 -12.66
CA LEU A 113 -7.16 2.67 -11.70
C LEU A 113 -7.69 4.08 -11.45
N ASN A 114 -8.60 4.22 -10.49
CA ASN A 114 -8.96 5.55 -10.00
C ASN A 114 -7.77 6.10 -9.21
N ASP A 115 -7.13 7.11 -9.79
CA ASP A 115 -6.02 7.91 -9.27
C ASP A 115 -4.72 7.16 -8.93
N ILE A 116 -3.58 7.83 -9.21
CA ILE A 116 -2.27 7.40 -8.72
C ILE A 116 -2.27 7.67 -7.20
N PHE A 117 -2.76 6.71 -6.43
CA PHE A 117 -2.64 6.73 -4.97
C PHE A 117 -1.18 6.43 -4.61
N ILE A 118 -0.47 7.42 -4.10
CA ILE A 118 0.86 7.24 -3.52
C ILE A 118 0.65 6.96 -2.03
N PRO A 119 0.78 5.71 -1.56
CA PRO A 119 0.58 5.40 -0.16
C PRO A 119 1.59 6.15 0.72
N GLU A 120 1.10 6.82 1.76
CA GLU A 120 1.95 7.47 2.76
C GLU A 120 2.74 6.41 3.54
N THR A 121 4.05 6.58 3.68
CA THR A 121 4.87 5.67 4.50
C THR A 121 4.50 5.77 5.97
N HIS A 122 4.44 4.62 6.64
CA HIS A 122 4.16 4.56 8.07
C HIS A 122 5.32 5.10 8.93
N PHE A 123 4.98 5.55 10.14
CA PHE A 123 5.94 5.95 11.16
C PHE A 123 6.03 4.91 12.28
N GLU A 124 5.07 4.95 13.19
CA GLU A 124 5.03 4.12 14.39
C GLU A 124 3.60 3.70 14.70
N ILE A 125 3.42 2.82 15.68
CA ILE A 125 2.11 2.49 16.23
C ILE A 125 1.91 3.34 17.46
N SER A 126 0.75 3.99 17.57
CA SER A 126 0.36 4.73 18.76
C SER A 126 -1.06 4.38 19.18
N CYS A 127 -1.42 4.76 20.39
CA CYS A 127 -2.80 4.66 20.87
C CYS A 127 -3.54 5.97 20.58
N ILE A 128 -4.58 5.89 19.76
CA ILE A 128 -5.49 6.99 19.45
C ILE A 128 -6.90 6.59 19.88
N ASP A 129 -7.51 7.40 20.74
CA ASP A 129 -8.86 7.16 21.29
C ASP A 129 -9.03 5.77 21.95
N GLY A 130 -7.97 5.27 22.60
CA GLY A 130 -7.98 3.96 23.27
C GLY A 130 -7.69 2.77 22.33
N HIS A 131 -7.41 3.03 21.05
CA HIS A 131 -7.21 2.01 20.03
C HIS A 131 -5.84 2.13 19.35
N PRO A 132 -5.20 1.00 19.00
CA PRO A 132 -3.94 1.02 18.29
C PRO A 132 -4.14 1.49 16.84
N LYS A 133 -3.29 2.41 16.40
CA LYS A 133 -3.29 2.98 15.05
C LYS A 133 -1.85 3.08 14.53
N VAL A 134 -1.62 2.69 13.27
CA VAL A 134 -0.37 3.05 12.58
C VAL A 134 -0.44 4.52 12.19
N LEU A 135 0.49 5.33 12.69
CA LEU A 135 0.55 6.75 12.39
C LEU A 135 1.14 7.00 11.01
N LEU A 136 0.45 7.83 10.24
CA LEU A 136 0.89 8.36 8.95
C LEU A 136 1.24 9.86 9.07
N ALA A 137 1.82 10.45 8.04
CA ALA A 137 2.14 11.88 8.07
C ALA A 137 0.88 12.74 8.22
N SER A 138 -0.22 12.31 7.61
CA SER A 138 -1.55 12.92 7.73
C SER A 138 -2.10 12.99 9.17
N ASP A 139 -1.62 12.14 10.09
CA ASP A 139 -2.05 12.13 11.50
C ASP A 139 -1.39 13.19 12.37
N PHE A 140 -0.36 13.87 11.87
CA PHE A 140 0.42 14.84 12.64
C PHE A 140 -0.11 16.27 12.44
N SER A 141 -0.07 17.05 13.54
CA SER A 141 -0.21 18.51 13.53
C SER A 141 0.98 19.19 12.84
N VAL A 142 0.86 20.48 12.50
CA VAL A 142 1.93 21.25 11.85
C VAL A 142 3.22 21.22 12.67
N GLU A 143 3.12 21.42 13.98
CA GLU A 143 4.26 21.43 14.90
C GLU A 143 4.95 20.06 14.93
N GLN A 144 4.16 18.98 15.06
CA GLN A 144 4.69 17.61 15.02
C GLN A 144 5.35 17.27 13.67
N VAL A 145 4.77 17.73 12.56
CA VAL A 145 5.37 17.54 11.23
C VAL A 145 6.71 18.25 11.15
N ARG A 146 6.81 19.51 11.59
CA ARG A 146 8.07 20.28 11.58
C ARG A 146 9.16 19.61 12.42
N ASP A 147 8.84 19.21 13.65
CA ASP A 147 9.80 18.57 14.55
C ASP A 147 10.30 17.24 13.98
N ARG A 148 9.37 16.39 13.50
CA ARG A 148 9.72 15.10 12.90
C ARG A 148 10.48 15.26 11.59
N LEU A 149 10.13 16.24 10.77
CA LEU A 149 10.83 16.52 9.52
C LEU A 149 12.28 16.95 9.79
N SER A 150 12.49 17.85 10.77
CA SER A 150 13.84 18.26 11.19
C SER A 150 14.67 17.06 11.65
N SER A 151 14.13 16.23 12.56
CA SER A 151 14.81 15.03 13.05
C SER A 151 15.07 14.00 11.94
N ASN A 152 14.13 13.83 11.01
CA ASN A 152 14.28 12.92 9.88
C ASN A 152 15.42 13.38 8.95
N ILE A 153 15.46 14.68 8.62
CA ILE A 153 16.51 15.31 7.81
C ILE A 153 17.89 15.11 8.46
N GLU A 154 18.05 15.40 9.75
CA GLU A 154 19.30 15.17 10.46
C GLU A 154 19.74 13.69 10.43
N GLY A 155 18.76 12.78 10.45
CA GLY A 155 18.99 11.35 10.32
C GLY A 155 19.44 10.96 8.91
N LEU A 156 18.90 11.59 7.87
CA LEU A 156 19.30 11.36 6.47
C LEU A 156 20.71 11.90 6.20
N GLU A 157 21.02 13.10 6.69
CA GLU A 157 22.34 13.74 6.55
C GLU A 157 23.45 12.87 7.18
N ARG A 158 23.15 12.21 8.31
CA ARG A 158 24.12 11.35 9.02
C ARG A 158 24.10 9.89 8.58
N PHE A 159 23.12 9.44 7.79
CA PHE A 159 22.86 8.01 7.58
C PHE A 159 24.08 7.25 7.04
N TYR A 160 24.80 7.87 6.10
CA TYR A 160 25.99 7.28 5.47
C TYR A 160 27.29 8.01 5.84
N SER A 161 27.32 8.79 6.93
CA SER A 161 28.50 9.62 7.28
C SER A 161 29.77 8.80 7.56
N ASN A 162 29.61 7.52 7.93
CA ASN A 162 30.70 6.63 8.31
C ASN A 162 31.04 5.61 7.21
N ASN A 163 30.40 5.70 6.05
CA ASN A 163 30.57 4.73 4.97
C ASN A 163 31.76 5.12 4.09
N THR A 164 32.61 4.14 3.79
CA THR A 164 33.77 4.31 2.91
C THR A 164 33.35 4.34 1.43
N CYS A 165 33.92 5.27 0.67
CA CYS A 165 33.73 5.42 -0.77
C CYS A 165 34.86 4.72 -1.53
N ASN A 166 34.56 3.54 -2.09
CA ASN A 166 35.48 2.75 -2.91
C ASN A 166 35.28 2.98 -4.43
N GLY A 167 34.37 3.88 -4.79
CA GLY A 167 34.03 4.24 -6.17
C GLY A 167 32.67 4.95 -6.22
N PRO A 168 32.46 5.91 -7.13
CA PRO A 168 31.26 6.75 -7.14
C PRO A 168 30.00 6.05 -7.66
N ASN A 169 30.15 4.96 -8.43
CA ASN A 169 29.05 4.33 -9.20
C ASN A 169 27.88 3.80 -8.34
N ASN A 170 28.13 3.51 -7.07
CA ASN A 170 27.11 3.01 -6.15
C ASN A 170 26.50 4.12 -5.28
N TRP A 171 26.94 5.36 -5.47
CA TRP A 171 26.46 6.51 -4.73
C TRP A 171 25.51 7.34 -5.57
N TYR A 172 24.38 7.66 -4.98
CA TYR A 172 23.33 8.47 -5.57
C TYR A 172 23.11 9.69 -4.69
N VAL A 173 22.69 10.77 -5.31
CA VAL A 173 22.32 11.99 -4.62
C VAL A 173 20.81 12.10 -4.57
N LYS A 174 20.26 12.37 -3.39
CA LYS A 174 18.83 12.59 -3.17
C LYS A 174 18.58 14.01 -2.68
N PRO A 175 17.69 14.79 -3.32
CA PRO A 175 17.39 16.14 -2.88
C PRO A 175 16.50 16.12 -1.63
N ILE A 176 16.73 17.08 -0.73
CA ILE A 176 15.86 17.38 0.41
C ILE A 176 15.65 18.88 0.52
N VAL A 177 14.53 19.32 1.07
CA VAL A 177 14.26 20.73 1.40
C VAL A 177 14.58 20.94 2.87
N LYS A 178 15.52 21.85 3.17
CA LYS A 178 15.89 22.23 4.54
C LYS A 178 16.14 23.73 4.56
N ASP A 179 15.58 24.42 5.55
CA ASP A 179 15.70 25.89 5.69
C ASP A 179 15.25 26.65 4.42
N CYS A 180 14.21 26.15 3.74
CA CYS A 180 13.71 26.65 2.46
C CYS A 180 14.73 26.60 1.30
N GLN A 181 15.71 25.71 1.37
CA GLN A 181 16.73 25.50 0.33
C GLN A 181 16.82 24.02 -0.06
N ILE A 182 17.17 23.75 -1.32
CA ILE A 182 17.51 22.39 -1.74
C ILE A 182 18.89 22.04 -1.20
N LYS A 183 18.92 21.05 -0.32
CA LYS A 183 20.14 20.34 0.11
C LYS A 183 20.11 18.94 -0.46
N TYR A 184 21.23 18.24 -0.30
CA TYR A 184 21.41 16.92 -0.89
C TYR A 184 21.96 15.94 0.14
N VAL A 185 21.42 14.73 0.14
CA VAL A 185 21.89 13.63 0.98
C VAL A 185 22.38 12.48 0.10
N LEU A 186 23.34 11.73 0.64
CA LEU A 186 23.90 10.56 -0.02
C LEU A 186 22.97 9.36 0.11
N HIS A 187 22.91 8.54 -0.93
CA HIS A 187 22.27 7.23 -0.93
C HIS A 187 23.20 6.20 -1.55
N TYR A 188 23.68 5.26 -0.74
CA TYR A 188 24.53 4.18 -1.21
C TYR A 188 23.68 2.96 -1.58
N ILE A 189 23.78 2.49 -2.82
CA ILE A 189 23.18 1.23 -3.26
C ILE A 189 24.27 0.16 -3.22
N GLY A 190 24.51 -0.35 -2.00
CA GLY A 190 25.45 -1.44 -1.75
C GLY A 190 24.80 -2.82 -1.86
N THR A 191 25.58 -3.85 -1.51
CA THR A 191 25.12 -5.24 -1.43
C THR A 191 24.25 -5.53 -0.19
N ASP A 192 24.33 -4.72 0.86
CA ASP A 192 23.46 -4.87 2.04
C ASP A 192 22.08 -4.28 1.77
N SER A 193 21.17 -5.14 1.32
CA SER A 193 19.78 -4.78 1.04
C SER A 193 19.04 -4.22 2.25
N ARG A 194 19.43 -4.57 3.49
CA ARG A 194 18.77 -4.07 4.71
C ARG A 194 19.12 -2.62 4.99
N VAL A 195 20.38 -2.22 4.77
CA VAL A 195 20.82 -0.84 4.93
C VAL A 195 20.15 0.06 3.89
N ASN A 196 20.12 -0.39 2.63
CA ASN A 196 19.44 0.34 1.54
C ASN A 196 17.94 0.48 1.81
N PHE A 197 17.31 -0.58 2.33
CA PHE A 197 15.90 -0.57 2.72
C PHE A 197 15.64 0.42 3.87
N ALA A 198 16.47 0.42 4.92
CA ALA A 198 16.36 1.35 6.03
C ALA A 198 16.51 2.82 5.60
N PHE A 199 17.44 3.12 4.69
CA PHE A 199 17.55 4.45 4.11
C PHE A 199 16.30 4.83 3.32
N SER A 200 15.82 3.91 2.47
CA SER A 200 14.63 4.14 1.64
C SER A 200 13.40 4.45 2.50
N VAL A 201 13.17 3.69 3.57
CA VAL A 201 12.09 3.96 4.54
C VAL A 201 12.23 5.36 5.14
N LYS A 202 13.44 5.74 5.59
CA LYS A 202 13.66 7.07 6.18
C LYS A 202 13.44 8.19 5.16
N TYR A 203 13.88 8.01 3.92
CA TYR A 203 13.70 8.98 2.84
C TYR A 203 12.23 9.09 2.39
N ASP A 204 11.50 7.97 2.38
CA ASP A 204 10.07 7.98 2.09
C ASP A 204 9.26 8.66 3.21
N GLN A 205 9.65 8.47 4.47
CA GLN A 205 9.13 9.25 5.61
C GLN A 205 9.41 10.76 5.46
N TYR A 206 10.62 11.15 5.01
CA TYR A 206 10.92 12.55 4.68
C TYR A 206 9.94 13.10 3.63
N LYS A 207 9.73 12.38 2.51
CA LYS A 207 8.80 12.83 1.46
C LYS A 207 7.38 12.99 1.99
N ALA A 208 6.91 12.04 2.81
CA ALA A 208 5.58 12.09 3.40
C ALA A 208 5.41 13.31 4.33
N LEU A 209 6.39 13.59 5.20
CA LEU A 209 6.38 14.76 6.09
C LEU A 209 6.48 16.07 5.31
N SER A 210 7.35 16.13 4.30
CA SER A 210 7.54 17.31 3.46
C SER A 210 6.27 17.67 2.69
N SER A 211 5.66 16.67 2.04
CA SER A 211 4.36 16.82 1.35
C SER A 211 3.26 17.27 2.31
N ARG A 212 3.19 16.67 3.51
CA ARG A 212 2.22 17.07 4.52
C ARG A 212 2.43 18.51 4.98
N LEU A 213 3.68 18.94 5.21
CA LEU A 213 3.98 20.30 5.59
C LEU A 213 3.60 21.29 4.49
N ALA A 214 3.88 20.97 3.23
CA ALA A 214 3.47 21.80 2.09
C ALA A 214 1.94 21.94 1.97
N GLN A 215 1.17 20.91 2.32
CA GLN A 215 -0.29 20.99 2.37
C GLN A 215 -0.80 21.91 3.49
N LEU A 216 -0.08 21.98 4.62
CA LEU A 216 -0.49 22.73 5.80
C LEU A 216 0.10 24.15 5.88
N ASP A 217 1.21 24.41 5.18
CA ASP A 217 1.98 25.65 5.22
C ASP A 217 2.34 26.12 3.81
N SER A 218 1.68 27.19 3.35
CA SER A 218 1.88 27.77 2.02
C SER A 218 3.29 28.34 1.78
N ASN A 219 3.98 28.77 2.84
CA ASN A 219 5.35 29.26 2.72
C ASN A 219 6.27 28.07 2.41
N TYR A 220 6.10 26.96 3.13
CA TYR A 220 6.85 25.74 2.86
C TYR A 220 6.55 25.16 1.46
N ALA A 221 5.29 25.19 1.01
CA ALA A 221 4.92 24.77 -0.34
C ALA A 221 5.66 25.55 -1.45
N THR A 222 6.06 26.80 -1.17
CA THR A 222 6.88 27.58 -2.10
C THR A 222 8.33 27.11 -2.11
N CYS A 223 8.86 26.70 -0.95
CA CYS A 223 10.22 26.15 -0.84
C CYS A 223 10.39 24.86 -1.67
N GLU A 224 9.38 23.99 -1.71
CA GLU A 224 9.42 22.73 -2.49
C GLU A 224 9.47 22.93 -4.00
N LYS A 225 9.07 24.10 -4.50
CA LYS A 225 9.10 24.42 -5.94
C LYS A 225 10.49 24.82 -6.45
N SER A 226 11.48 24.87 -5.56
CA SER A 226 12.86 25.19 -5.91
C SER A 226 13.42 24.19 -6.93
N LEU A 227 14.21 24.69 -7.88
CA LEU A 227 14.78 23.86 -8.93
C LEU A 227 15.76 22.83 -8.33
N VAL A 228 15.48 21.55 -8.57
CA VAL A 228 16.41 20.46 -8.24
C VAL A 228 17.47 20.39 -9.34
N LEU A 229 18.70 20.77 -8.99
CA LEU A 229 19.85 20.57 -9.86
C LEU A 229 20.35 19.13 -9.76
N GLN A 230 20.88 18.60 -10.86
CA GLN A 230 21.62 17.34 -10.82
C GLN A 230 22.93 17.56 -10.07
N LYS A 231 23.33 16.55 -9.30
CA LYS A 231 24.57 16.51 -8.53
C LYS A 231 25.19 15.13 -8.69
N HIS A 232 26.51 15.06 -8.57
CA HIS A 232 27.26 13.82 -8.68
C HIS A 232 28.04 13.55 -7.40
N VAL A 233 28.48 12.29 -7.23
CA VAL A 233 29.34 11.90 -6.11
C VAL A 233 30.72 11.58 -6.64
N ILE A 234 31.75 12.04 -5.94
CA ILE A 234 33.13 11.60 -6.09
C ILE A 234 33.62 10.97 -4.78
N CYS A 235 34.69 10.17 -4.85
CA CYS A 235 35.37 9.66 -3.66
C CYS A 235 36.65 10.45 -3.43
N GLU A 236 36.65 11.35 -2.45
CA GLU A 236 37.87 12.07 -2.02
C GLU A 236 38.36 11.45 -0.72
N ASN A 237 39.61 10.95 -0.70
CA ASN A 237 40.20 10.31 0.49
C ASN A 237 39.30 9.19 1.09
N HIS A 238 38.65 8.41 0.22
CA HIS A 238 37.67 7.37 0.59
C HIS A 238 36.39 7.89 1.27
N ILE A 239 36.10 9.19 1.16
CA ILE A 239 34.86 9.82 1.65
C ILE A 239 34.00 10.20 0.43
N PRO A 240 32.70 9.87 0.43
CA PRO A 240 31.80 10.31 -0.62
C PRO A 240 31.52 11.81 -0.49
N VAL A 241 31.79 12.58 -1.55
CA VAL A 241 31.58 14.03 -1.59
C VAL A 241 30.62 14.36 -2.72
N ILE A 242 29.60 15.17 -2.42
CA ILE A 242 28.62 15.66 -3.39
C ILE A 242 29.22 16.89 -4.10
N ILE A 243 29.23 16.86 -5.43
CA ILE A 243 29.70 17.94 -6.29
C ILE A 243 28.65 18.34 -7.32
N ASP A 244 28.86 19.51 -7.92
CA ASP A 244 28.03 20.07 -9.01
C ASP A 244 28.18 19.30 -10.32
#